data_AF-N6TFM3-F1
#
_entry.id   AF-N6TFM3-F1
#
_cell.length_a   1.000
_cell.length_b   1.000
_cell.length_c   1.000
_cell.angle_alpha   90.00
_cell.angle_beta   90.00
_cell.angle_gamma   90.00
#
_symmetry.space_group_name_H-M   'P 1'
#
loop_
_entity.id
_entity.type
_entity.pdbx_description
1 polymer ?
#
loop_
_entity_poly.entity_id
_entity_poly.type
_entity_poly.pdbx_seq_one_letter_code
_entity_poly.pdbx_strand_id
1 'polypeptide(L)'
;MLNKMDSEQGDGDTGTRLRVMAEVLNKRACNNKLNAVYPFTFFLSLSKLLEKSIGGTMGCLYSIIFEAAAKTFGQYSEEDNVQAEMWLKALENASLAIKKYGNVDIGDKTMYDPLEACAVLVRKNSANGQYIYAFETGVAKAEEVAQSTRQQGSKYPNPGAHAVGIWLRAVCEAVKLRCMD
;
A
#
# COMPACT_ATOMS: atom_id res chain seq x y z
N MET A 1 -2.31 13.47 13.54
CA MET A 1 -1.15 12.68 14.02
C MET A 1 -0.04 12.65 13.00
N LEU A 2 -0.27 12.21 11.76
CA LEU A 2 0.77 12.13 10.71
C LEU A 2 1.46 13.47 10.41
N ASN A 3 0.74 14.59 10.31
CA ASN A 3 1.38 15.92 10.16
C ASN A 3 2.37 16.23 11.30
N LYS A 4 2.03 15.84 12.54
CA LYS A 4 2.90 16.07 13.70
C LYS A 4 4.18 15.24 13.62
N MET A 5 4.10 14.01 13.10
CA MET A 5 5.26 13.17 12.87
C MET A 5 6.14 13.78 11.78
N ASP A 6 5.50 14.23 10.70
CA ASP A 6 6.15 14.81 9.53
C ASP A 6 6.80 16.17 9.83
N SER A 7 6.22 17.00 10.69
CA SER A 7 6.79 18.29 11.10
C SER A 7 8.16 18.20 11.79
N GLU A 8 8.60 17.01 12.23
CA GLU A 8 9.94 16.86 12.82
C GLU A 8 11.05 16.83 11.76
N GLN A 9 10.76 16.34 10.55
CA GLN A 9 11.77 16.04 9.53
C GLN A 9 11.36 16.45 8.10
N GLY A 10 10.15 16.96 7.93
CA GLY A 10 9.54 17.35 6.66
C GLY A 10 8.73 18.65 6.78
N ASP A 11 7.81 18.86 5.86
CA ASP A 11 6.98 20.08 5.78
C ASP A 11 5.70 20.00 6.64
N GLY A 12 5.43 18.85 7.26
CA GLY A 12 4.29 18.67 8.16
C GLY A 12 2.96 18.44 7.44
N ASP A 13 2.97 18.01 6.18
CA ASP A 13 1.78 17.92 5.35
C ASP A 13 1.31 16.49 5.02
N THR A 14 2.09 15.46 5.38
CA THR A 14 1.82 14.07 4.99
C THR A 14 0.40 13.61 5.33
N GLY A 15 -0.08 13.91 6.53
CA GLY A 15 -1.44 13.60 6.96
C GLY A 15 -2.51 14.40 6.22
N THR A 16 -2.25 15.66 5.89
CA THR A 16 -3.14 16.48 5.06
C THR A 16 -3.29 15.85 3.68
N ARG A 17 -2.19 15.44 3.05
CA ARG A 17 -2.19 14.83 1.70
C ARG A 17 -2.88 13.46 1.70
N LEU A 18 -2.63 12.63 2.71
CA LEU A 18 -3.31 11.33 2.85
C LEU A 18 -4.81 11.50 3.13
N ARG A 19 -5.22 12.53 3.87
CA ARG A 19 -6.65 12.86 4.02
C ARG A 19 -7.27 13.20 2.67
N VAL A 20 -6.64 14.08 1.88
CA VAL A 20 -7.14 14.44 0.54
C VAL A 20 -7.23 13.21 -0.36
N MET A 21 -6.24 12.32 -0.29
CA MET A 21 -6.26 11.03 -0.99
C MET A 21 -7.48 10.19 -0.61
N ALA A 22 -7.70 9.99 0.69
CA ALA A 22 -8.85 9.23 1.18
C ALA A 22 -10.19 9.86 0.77
N GLU A 23 -10.32 11.20 0.86
CA GLU A 23 -11.53 11.93 0.44
C GLU A 23 -11.82 11.76 -1.06
N VAL A 24 -10.79 11.87 -1.91
CA VAL A 24 -10.93 11.71 -3.36
C VAL A 24 -11.32 10.27 -3.73
N LEU A 25 -10.71 9.27 -3.11
CA LEU A 25 -11.05 7.87 -3.30
C LEU A 25 -12.47 7.55 -2.81
N ASN A 26 -12.82 8.01 -1.61
CA ASN A 26 -14.15 7.80 -1.05
C ASN A 26 -15.24 8.46 -1.90
N LYS A 27 -15.02 9.70 -2.36
CA LYS A 27 -15.93 10.38 -3.29
C LYS A 27 -16.12 9.60 -4.59
N ARG A 28 -15.07 8.97 -5.13
CA ARG A 28 -15.18 8.11 -6.33
C ARG A 28 -15.97 6.84 -6.04
N ALA A 29 -15.72 6.20 -4.89
CA ALA A 29 -16.45 5.01 -4.45
C ALA A 29 -17.95 5.30 -4.27
N CYS A 30 -18.33 6.32 -3.50
CA CYS A 30 -19.73 6.70 -3.25
C CYS A 30 -20.52 7.06 -4.51
N ASN A 31 -19.83 7.50 -5.58
CA ASN A 31 -20.45 7.84 -6.85
C ASN A 31 -20.42 6.69 -7.87
N ASN A 32 -20.09 5.46 -7.45
CA ASN A 32 -19.93 4.29 -8.33
C ASN A 32 -18.95 4.53 -9.50
N LYS A 33 -17.91 5.34 -9.27
CA LYS A 33 -16.88 5.69 -10.28
C LYS A 33 -15.60 4.85 -10.15
N LEU A 34 -15.62 3.82 -9.31
CA LEU A 34 -14.57 2.81 -9.21
C LEU A 34 -15.16 1.46 -9.63
N ASN A 35 -14.62 0.90 -10.71
CA ASN A 35 -15.00 -0.45 -11.15
C ASN A 35 -14.20 -1.47 -10.35
N ALA A 36 -14.79 -2.02 -9.29
CA ALA A 36 -14.14 -3.03 -8.44
C ALA A 36 -14.24 -4.46 -8.98
N VAL A 37 -14.94 -4.67 -10.10
CA VAL A 37 -15.13 -6.01 -10.71
C VAL A 37 -13.86 -6.48 -11.40
N TYR A 38 -13.13 -5.57 -12.05
CA TYR A 38 -11.94 -5.90 -12.84
C TYR A 38 -10.69 -5.25 -12.23
N PRO A 39 -9.85 -6.02 -11.49
CA PRO A 39 -8.71 -5.50 -10.75
C PRO A 39 -7.74 -4.64 -11.59
N PHE A 40 -7.47 -5.02 -12.85
CA PHE A 40 -6.65 -4.21 -13.76
C PHE A 40 -7.18 -2.78 -13.90
N THR A 41 -8.46 -2.64 -14.29
CA THR A 41 -9.08 -1.31 -14.50
C THR A 41 -9.24 -0.56 -13.18
N PHE A 42 -9.54 -1.28 -12.09
CA PHE A 42 -9.62 -0.73 -10.75
C PHE A 42 -8.31 -0.03 -10.39
N PHE A 43 -7.20 -0.77 -10.38
CA PHE A 43 -5.90 -0.27 -9.98
C PHE A 43 -5.34 0.78 -10.92
N LEU A 44 -5.53 0.62 -12.24
CA LEU A 44 -5.11 1.64 -13.20
C LEU A 44 -5.87 2.96 -13.01
N SER A 45 -7.15 2.90 -12.64
CA SER A 45 -7.94 4.09 -12.34
C SER A 45 -7.46 4.79 -11.07
N LEU A 46 -7.04 4.03 -10.05
CA LEU A 46 -6.48 4.59 -8.82
C LEU A 46 -5.14 5.28 -9.09
N SER A 47 -4.24 4.63 -9.81
CA SER A 47 -2.94 5.19 -10.19
C SER A 47 -3.10 6.57 -10.84
N LYS A 48 -3.86 6.64 -11.94
CA LYS A 48 -4.12 7.89 -12.67
C LYS A 48 -4.78 8.97 -11.82
N LEU A 49 -5.69 8.56 -10.93
CA LEU A 49 -6.39 9.49 -10.04
C LEU A 49 -5.44 10.13 -9.04
N LEU A 50 -4.60 9.31 -8.38
CA LEU A 50 -3.72 9.79 -7.31
C LEU A 50 -2.55 10.61 -7.85
N GLU A 51 -2.01 10.25 -9.01
CA GLU A 51 -1.02 11.05 -9.72
C GLU A 51 -1.53 12.48 -9.95
N LYS A 52 -2.79 12.61 -10.41
CA LYS A 52 -3.42 13.91 -10.69
C LYS A 52 -3.85 14.68 -9.44
N SER A 53 -4.36 13.98 -8.43
CA SER A 53 -5.07 14.62 -7.31
C SER A 53 -4.19 15.00 -6.11
N ILE A 54 -3.07 14.30 -5.89
CA ILE A 54 -2.22 14.50 -4.70
C ILE A 54 -0.97 15.29 -5.04
N GLY A 55 -0.46 15.16 -6.27
CA GLY A 55 0.77 15.81 -6.72
C GLY A 55 2.01 15.42 -5.91
N GLY A 56 3.18 15.92 -6.33
CA GLY A 56 4.47 15.69 -5.69
C GLY A 56 4.86 14.22 -5.51
N THR A 57 5.88 13.97 -4.67
CA THR A 57 6.46 12.64 -4.48
C THR A 57 5.45 11.62 -3.97
N MET A 58 4.55 12.00 -3.05
CA MET A 58 3.55 11.08 -2.52
C MET A 58 2.56 10.61 -3.60
N GLY A 59 2.03 11.52 -4.41
CA GLY A 59 1.13 11.14 -5.52
C GLY A 59 1.82 10.21 -6.52
N CYS A 60 3.09 10.50 -6.84
CA CYS A 60 3.91 9.65 -7.70
C CYS A 60 4.11 8.24 -7.13
N LEU A 61 4.54 8.12 -5.87
CA LEU A 61 4.79 6.82 -5.24
C LEU A 61 3.53 5.96 -5.15
N TYR A 62 2.39 6.53 -4.75
CA TYR A 62 1.14 5.78 -4.73
C TYR A 62 0.64 5.43 -6.15
N SER A 63 0.88 6.30 -7.14
CA SER A 63 0.61 5.95 -8.54
C SER A 63 1.42 4.73 -8.99
N ILE A 64 2.72 4.68 -8.65
CA ILE A 64 3.61 3.56 -8.95
C ILE A 64 3.11 2.25 -8.31
N ILE A 65 2.69 2.28 -7.04
CA ILE A 65 2.12 1.11 -6.35
C ILE A 65 0.93 0.56 -7.12
N PHE A 66 -0.05 1.43 -7.44
CA PHE A 66 -1.27 0.98 -8.09
C PHE A 66 -1.07 0.63 -9.57
N GLU A 67 -0.14 1.28 -10.27
CA GLU A 67 0.19 0.91 -11.65
C GLU A 67 0.87 -0.46 -11.71
N ALA A 68 1.77 -0.76 -10.77
CA ALA A 68 2.42 -2.07 -10.66
C ALA A 68 1.40 -3.18 -10.34
N ALA A 69 0.46 -2.92 -9.43
CA ALA A 69 -0.65 -3.83 -9.16
C ALA A 69 -1.52 -4.05 -10.42
N ALA A 70 -1.88 -2.96 -11.12
CA ALA A 70 -2.64 -3.04 -12.37
C ALA A 70 -1.93 -3.91 -13.40
N LYS A 71 -0.64 -3.64 -13.68
CA LYS A 71 0.17 -4.43 -14.62
C LYS A 71 0.23 -5.90 -14.25
N THR A 72 0.25 -6.23 -12.96
CA THR A 72 0.19 -7.62 -12.50
C THR A 72 -1.11 -8.29 -12.90
N PHE A 73 -2.25 -7.65 -12.65
CA PHE A 73 -3.56 -8.18 -13.06
C PHE A 73 -3.76 -8.21 -14.57
N GLY A 74 -3.13 -7.30 -15.32
CA GLY A 74 -3.17 -7.28 -16.78
C GLY A 74 -2.40 -8.42 -17.46
N GLN A 75 -1.72 -9.28 -16.69
CA GLN A 75 -1.07 -10.50 -17.21
C GLN A 75 -2.02 -11.69 -17.28
N TYR A 76 -3.22 -11.59 -16.68
CA TYR A 76 -4.22 -12.66 -16.63
C TYR A 76 -5.38 -12.35 -17.57
N SER A 77 -6.09 -13.39 -18.01
CA SER A 77 -7.31 -13.25 -18.80
C SER A 77 -8.46 -12.71 -17.96
N GLU A 78 -9.43 -12.05 -18.58
CA GLU A 78 -10.68 -11.67 -17.90
C GLU A 78 -11.51 -12.90 -17.47
N GLU A 79 -11.25 -14.06 -18.07
CA GLU A 79 -11.88 -15.35 -17.73
C GLU A 79 -11.22 -16.02 -16.52
N ASP A 80 -10.03 -15.57 -16.10
CA ASP A 80 -9.32 -16.16 -14.97
C ASP A 80 -9.98 -15.73 -13.65
N ASN A 81 -10.27 -16.71 -12.80
CA ASN A 81 -10.74 -16.44 -11.45
C ASN A 81 -9.63 -15.77 -10.64
N VAL A 82 -9.91 -14.61 -10.06
CA VAL A 82 -8.97 -13.89 -9.18
C VAL A 82 -8.60 -14.74 -7.97
N GLN A 83 -7.33 -15.15 -7.87
CA GLN A 83 -6.80 -15.98 -6.77
C GLN A 83 -5.95 -15.16 -5.79
N ALA A 84 -5.82 -15.66 -4.55
CA ALA A 84 -4.97 -15.03 -3.52
C ALA A 84 -3.50 -14.87 -3.95
N GLU A 85 -2.95 -15.82 -4.71
CA GLU A 85 -1.58 -15.73 -5.25
C GLU A 85 -1.41 -14.54 -6.21
N MET A 86 -2.47 -14.14 -6.93
CA MET A 86 -2.42 -12.96 -7.82
C MET A 86 -2.29 -11.67 -7.00
N TRP A 87 -2.97 -11.58 -5.85
CA TRP A 87 -2.84 -10.45 -4.92
C TRP A 87 -1.45 -10.38 -4.28
N LEU A 88 -0.88 -11.53 -3.89
CA LEU A 88 0.48 -11.59 -3.38
C LEU A 88 1.49 -11.10 -4.42
N LYS A 89 1.40 -11.60 -5.67
CA LYS A 89 2.24 -11.11 -6.78
C LYS A 89 2.07 -9.60 -7.01
N ALA A 90 0.85 -9.07 -6.89
CA ALA A 90 0.60 -7.64 -7.04
C ALA A 90 1.27 -6.82 -5.93
N LEU A 91 1.24 -7.30 -4.68
CA LEU A 91 1.92 -6.68 -3.54
C LEU A 91 3.45 -6.68 -3.73
N GLU A 92 4.02 -7.81 -4.16
CA GLU A 92 5.47 -7.93 -4.44
C GLU A 92 5.91 -7.01 -5.57
N ASN A 93 5.17 -7.01 -6.69
CA ASN A 93 5.48 -6.15 -7.82
C ASN A 93 5.34 -4.67 -7.47
N ALA A 94 4.38 -4.29 -6.62
CA ALA A 94 4.28 -2.94 -6.10
C ALA A 94 5.50 -2.57 -5.23
N SER A 95 5.95 -3.47 -4.35
CA SER A 95 7.16 -3.25 -3.55
C SER A 95 8.42 -3.08 -4.42
N LEU A 96 8.63 -3.97 -5.39
CA LEU A 96 9.74 -3.90 -6.34
C LEU A 96 9.70 -2.62 -7.18
N ALA A 97 8.51 -2.16 -7.58
CA ALA A 97 8.35 -0.92 -8.30
C ALA A 97 8.76 0.29 -7.44
N ILE A 98 8.41 0.32 -6.15
CA ILE A 98 8.84 1.37 -5.24
C ILE A 98 10.36 1.34 -5.04
N LYS A 99 10.95 0.15 -4.84
CA LYS A 99 12.41 -0.01 -4.78
C LYS A 99 13.08 0.64 -6.00
N LYS A 100 12.62 0.28 -7.19
CA LYS A 100 13.19 0.73 -8.47
C LYS A 100 13.01 2.22 -8.74
N TYR A 101 11.78 2.71 -8.64
CA TYR A 101 11.44 4.08 -9.05
C TYR A 101 11.61 5.10 -7.93
N GLY A 102 11.51 4.67 -6.67
CA GLY A 102 11.86 5.48 -5.50
C GLY A 102 13.37 5.56 -5.26
N ASN A 103 14.16 4.68 -5.89
CA ASN A 103 15.60 4.55 -5.65
C ASN A 103 15.93 4.39 -4.16
N VAL A 104 15.25 3.43 -3.53
CA VAL A 104 15.33 3.14 -2.10
C VAL A 104 15.72 1.68 -1.89
N ASP A 105 16.37 1.39 -0.76
CA ASP A 105 16.62 0.03 -0.28
C ASP A 105 16.14 -0.16 1.18
N ILE A 106 16.17 -1.41 1.63
CA ILE A 106 15.83 -1.77 3.00
C ILE A 106 16.81 -1.04 3.94
N GLY A 107 16.25 -0.31 4.91
CA GLY A 107 17.01 0.50 5.87
C GLY A 107 16.99 2.00 5.56
N ASP A 108 16.46 2.43 4.42
CA ASP A 108 16.33 3.85 4.08
C ASP A 108 15.23 4.58 4.88
N LYS A 109 14.46 3.83 5.68
CA LYS A 109 13.44 4.36 6.62
C LYS A 109 12.34 5.13 5.90
N THR A 110 11.85 4.57 4.80
CA THR A 110 10.80 5.15 3.96
C THR A 110 9.55 4.26 3.98
N MET A 111 8.56 4.60 3.15
CA MET A 111 7.38 3.76 2.95
C MET A 111 7.69 2.38 2.32
N TYR A 112 8.88 2.22 1.72
CA TYR A 112 9.33 0.95 1.14
C TYR A 112 9.54 -0.12 2.21
N ASP A 113 10.19 0.22 3.32
CA ASP A 113 10.54 -0.73 4.38
C ASP A 113 9.35 -1.57 4.88
N PRO A 114 8.22 -0.99 5.32
CA PRO A 114 7.07 -1.77 5.77
C PRO A 114 6.36 -2.50 4.61
N LEU A 115 6.38 -1.95 3.40
CA LEU A 115 5.75 -2.58 2.23
C LEU A 115 6.47 -3.87 1.84
N GLU A 116 7.81 -3.81 1.78
CA GLU A 116 8.68 -4.96 1.51
C GLU A 116 8.56 -6.01 2.61
N ALA A 117 8.60 -5.59 3.88
CA ALA A 117 8.49 -6.49 5.01
C ALA A 117 7.15 -7.25 5.02
N CYS A 118 6.06 -6.59 4.62
CA CYS A 118 4.77 -7.24 4.40
C CYS A 118 4.88 -8.30 3.30
N ALA A 119 5.30 -7.91 2.09
CA ALA A 119 5.35 -8.79 0.93
C ALA A 119 6.16 -10.07 1.20
N VAL A 120 7.36 -9.91 1.77
CA VAL A 120 8.27 -11.02 2.12
C VAL A 120 7.62 -11.97 3.13
N LEU A 121 6.98 -11.46 4.17
CA LEU A 121 6.40 -12.30 5.20
C LEU A 121 5.13 -13.01 4.72
N VAL A 122 4.30 -12.35 3.89
CA VAL A 122 3.15 -12.99 3.27
C VAL A 122 3.60 -14.15 2.38
N ARG A 123 4.60 -13.94 1.52
CA ARG A 123 5.18 -14.99 0.66
C ARG A 123 5.72 -16.17 1.47
N LYS A 124 6.42 -15.89 2.57
CA LYS A 124 6.95 -16.93 3.46
C LYS A 124 5.85 -17.77 4.11
N ASN A 125 4.77 -17.13 4.53
CA ASN A 125 3.71 -17.78 5.31
C ASN A 125 2.54 -18.31 4.44
N SER A 126 2.52 -18.03 3.13
CA SER A 126 1.47 -18.50 2.22
C SER A 126 1.67 -19.92 1.68
N ALA A 127 2.80 -20.58 1.99
CA ALA A 127 3.19 -21.87 1.42
C ALA A 127 2.15 -23.00 1.55
N ASN A 128 1.28 -22.95 2.57
CA ASN A 128 0.23 -23.95 2.82
C ASN A 128 -1.18 -23.47 2.41
N GLY A 129 -1.29 -22.44 1.57
CA GLY A 129 -2.57 -21.87 1.15
C GLY A 129 -3.26 -21.01 2.21
N GLN A 130 -2.62 -20.74 3.34
CA GLN A 130 -3.16 -19.95 4.46
C GLN A 130 -3.01 -18.43 4.22
N TYR A 131 -3.51 -17.92 3.09
CA TYR A 131 -3.25 -16.55 2.63
C TYR A 131 -3.77 -15.47 3.58
N ILE A 132 -4.93 -15.66 4.22
CA ILE A 132 -5.47 -14.66 5.17
C ILE A 132 -4.58 -14.56 6.41
N TYR A 133 -4.18 -15.69 6.98
CA TYR A 133 -3.24 -15.74 8.10
C TYR A 133 -1.88 -15.14 7.70
N ALA A 134 -1.37 -15.51 6.53
CA ALA A 134 -0.14 -14.96 5.98
C ALA A 134 -0.23 -13.43 5.86
N PHE A 135 -1.35 -12.91 5.34
CA PHE A 135 -1.56 -11.47 5.23
C PHE A 135 -1.62 -10.78 6.60
N GLU A 136 -2.34 -11.34 7.56
CA GLU A 136 -2.39 -10.80 8.92
C GLU A 136 -1.01 -10.72 9.59
N THR A 137 -0.19 -11.77 9.45
CA THR A 137 1.19 -11.75 9.96
C THR A 137 2.07 -10.74 9.20
N GLY A 138 1.91 -10.62 7.88
CA GLY A 138 2.60 -9.64 7.05
C GLY A 138 2.30 -8.20 7.46
N VAL A 139 1.02 -7.89 7.69
CA VAL A 139 0.59 -6.56 8.16
C VAL A 139 1.14 -6.25 9.54
N ALA A 140 1.10 -7.21 10.48
CA ALA A 140 1.70 -7.00 11.80
C ALA A 140 3.20 -6.69 11.71
N LYS A 141 3.92 -7.36 10.79
CA LYS A 141 5.33 -7.05 10.53
C LYS A 141 5.54 -5.69 9.89
N ALA A 142 4.67 -5.30 8.95
CA ALA A 142 4.72 -3.97 8.34
C ALA A 142 4.56 -2.86 9.38
N GLU A 143 3.65 -3.01 10.34
CA GLU A 143 3.46 -2.07 11.43
C GLU A 143 4.68 -1.99 12.35
N GLU A 144 5.26 -3.14 12.72
CA GLU A 144 6.51 -3.21 13.50
C GLU A 144 7.66 -2.48 12.78
N VAL A 145 7.86 -2.76 11.50
CA VAL A 145 8.91 -2.14 10.68
C VAL A 145 8.65 -0.65 10.52
N ALA A 146 7.40 -0.23 10.32
CA ALA A 146 7.03 1.18 10.25
C ALA A 146 7.44 1.92 11.54
N GLN A 147 7.23 1.33 12.73
CA GLN A 147 7.69 1.93 13.98
C GLN A 147 9.23 2.01 14.07
N SER A 148 9.93 1.04 13.50
CA SER A 148 11.41 1.00 13.49
C SER A 148 12.06 2.06 12.58
N THR A 149 11.30 2.68 11.68
CA THR A 149 11.80 3.76 10.80
C THR A 149 12.13 5.07 11.53
N ARG A 150 11.95 5.12 12.86
CA ARG A 150 12.38 6.26 13.67
C ARG A 150 13.89 6.53 13.49
N GLN A 151 14.23 7.79 13.21
CA GLN A 151 15.61 8.23 13.09
C GLN A 151 16.20 8.62 14.45
N GLN A 152 17.53 8.57 14.56
CA GLN A 152 18.21 9.05 15.76
C GLN A 152 17.89 10.53 15.96
N GLY A 153 17.45 10.90 17.16
CA GLY A 153 17.04 12.28 17.46
C GLY A 153 15.61 12.65 17.07
N SER A 154 14.87 11.79 16.36
CA SER A 154 13.43 11.99 16.12
C SER A 154 12.59 11.24 17.15
N LYS A 155 11.46 11.84 17.54
CA LYS A 155 10.50 11.23 18.46
C LYS A 155 9.59 10.23 17.74
N TYR A 156 9.31 10.46 16.46
CA TYR A 156 8.33 9.71 15.68
C TYR A 156 8.96 8.89 14.54
N PRO A 157 8.30 7.80 14.09
CA PRO A 157 8.68 7.10 12.87
C PRO A 157 8.46 7.96 11.62
N ASN A 158 8.98 7.50 10.48
CA ASN A 158 8.68 8.09 9.19
C ASN A 158 7.15 8.06 8.93
N PRO A 159 6.52 9.20 8.61
CA PRO A 159 5.07 9.28 8.48
C PRO A 159 4.53 8.50 7.27
N GLY A 160 5.31 8.40 6.18
CA GLY A 160 4.96 7.58 5.02
C GLY A 160 5.01 6.08 5.32
N ALA A 161 6.02 5.64 6.08
CA ALA A 161 6.09 4.26 6.58
C ALA A 161 4.93 3.94 7.51
N HIS A 162 4.61 4.84 8.44
CA HIS A 162 3.47 4.68 9.35
C HIS A 162 2.14 4.61 8.59
N ALA A 163 1.98 5.43 7.54
CA ALA A 163 0.80 5.37 6.67
C ALA A 163 0.65 4.02 5.97
N VAL A 164 1.75 3.39 5.53
CA VAL A 164 1.72 2.04 4.95
C VAL A 164 1.18 1.00 5.91
N GLY A 165 1.63 1.00 7.17
CA GLY A 165 1.05 0.14 8.20
C GLY A 165 -0.46 0.33 8.36
N ILE A 166 -0.92 1.58 8.41
CA ILE A 166 -2.34 1.92 8.58
C ILE A 166 -3.21 1.36 7.44
N TRP A 167 -2.87 1.63 6.18
CA TRP A 167 -3.73 1.18 5.08
C TRP A 167 -3.63 -0.33 4.83
N LEU A 168 -2.46 -0.96 5.08
CA LEU A 168 -2.35 -2.41 5.05
C LEU A 168 -3.26 -3.07 6.09
N ARG A 169 -3.31 -2.53 7.31
CA ARG A 169 -4.24 -2.96 8.36
C ARG A 169 -5.69 -2.84 7.93
N ALA A 170 -6.08 -1.70 7.37
CA ALA A 170 -7.44 -1.48 6.87
C ALA A 170 -7.83 -2.50 5.77
N VAL A 171 -6.92 -2.81 4.84
CA VAL A 171 -7.16 -3.83 3.80
C VAL A 171 -7.29 -5.21 4.43
N CYS A 172 -6.43 -5.58 5.37
CA CYS A 172 -6.49 -6.88 6.07
C CYS A 172 -7.81 -7.06 6.83
N GLU A 173 -8.27 -6.03 7.54
CA GLU A 173 -9.56 -6.06 8.25
C GLU A 173 -10.74 -6.20 7.28
N ALA A 174 -10.72 -5.47 6.16
CA ALA A 174 -11.75 -5.57 5.14
C ALA A 174 -11.81 -6.97 4.49
N VAL A 175 -10.67 -7.59 4.20
CA VAL A 175 -10.60 -8.97 3.69
C VAL A 175 -11.16 -9.95 4.72
N LYS A 176 -10.77 -9.81 5.98
CA LYS A 176 -11.26 -10.67 7.08
C LYS A 176 -12.78 -10.59 7.22
N LEU A 177 -13.38 -9.40 7.15
CA LEU A 177 -14.83 -9.23 7.20
C LEU A 177 -15.55 -9.95 6.06
N ARG A 178 -14.96 -10.01 4.86
CA ARG A 178 -15.57 -10.64 3.68
C ARG A 178 -15.37 -12.16 3.61
N CYS A 179 -14.41 -12.70 4.35
CA CYS A 179 -14.12 -14.14 4.36
C CYS A 179 -14.68 -14.86 5.59
N MET A 180 -15.29 -14.12 6.53
CA MET A 180 -16.00 -14.69 7.68
C MET A 180 -17.52 -14.80 7.47
N ASP A 181 -18.02 -14.27 6.34
CA ASP A 181 -19.38 -14.47 5.83
C ASP A 181 -19.42 -15.67 4.86
#